data_AF-A0A423CZH7-F1
#
_entry.id   AF-A0A423CZH7-F1
#
_cell.length_a   1.000
_cell.length_b   1.000
_cell.length_c   1.000
_cell.angle_alpha   90.00
_cell.angle_beta   90.00
_cell.angle_gamma   90.00
#
_symmetry.space_group_name_H-M   'P 1'
#
loop_
_entity.id
_entity.type
_entity.pdbx_description
1 polymer ?
#
loop_
_entity_poly.entity_id
_entity_poly.type
_entity_poly.pdbx_seq_one_letter_code
_entity_poly.pdbx_strand_id
1 'polypeptide(L)'
;MHNDSANNNGWFMPAEWARHAATWMVWPHNQALWESTWGVTLAAVQVDFARVANAIARFEPVKMVVDPSAVSQARALCGANIELIEIAVNDSWCRDSGPSFICHPQQGLAGVSWRFNAWGGKSAHDLDEGLARRVLNGLGLPCFGSFLANEGGAIHVDGDGTLITTESVLLNPNRNPGLGKQDMEEIFVHLLGVNKVIWLPGDPDYVTGDMTDGHVDGVCAFARPGVLLVDATEDPTSVYAQVAKENRRALELATDARGRRFELIDLYEACAAVDTDAEVFCASYTNFYLCNDALIMPAYGIAADQQAAATLQQAFPDRTVVPVQINQLAHGGGGVHCITQQQPAWPLKGAKP
;
A
#
# COMPACT_ATOMS: atom_id res chain seq x y z
N MET A 1 13.81 30.05 -22.40
CA MET A 1 12.67 30.22 -21.49
C MET A 1 11.56 29.32 -22.00
N HIS A 2 11.61 28.04 -21.63
CA HIS A 2 10.53 27.09 -21.96
C HIS A 2 9.51 27.14 -20.84
N ASN A 3 8.26 27.37 -21.24
CA ASN A 3 7.11 27.57 -20.40
C ASN A 3 6.45 26.21 -20.17
N ASP A 4 7.06 25.34 -19.35
CA ASP A 4 6.53 24.02 -19.01
C ASP A 4 5.83 24.04 -17.64
N SER A 5 4.81 24.89 -17.52
CA SER A 5 3.77 24.67 -16.51
C SER A 5 2.67 23.83 -17.17
N ALA A 6 2.95 22.54 -17.36
CA ALA A 6 1.86 21.59 -17.56
C ALA A 6 0.92 21.73 -16.35
N ASN A 7 -0.33 22.14 -16.62
CA ASN A 7 -1.45 22.40 -15.72
C ASN A 7 -1.41 21.65 -14.36
N ASN A 8 -0.54 22.09 -13.45
CA ASN A 8 -0.56 21.60 -12.08
C ASN A 8 -1.67 22.36 -11.36
N ASN A 9 -2.77 21.66 -11.10
CA ASN A 9 -3.96 22.21 -10.43
C ASN A 9 -3.73 22.47 -8.92
N GLY A 10 -2.49 22.29 -8.44
CA GLY A 10 -2.06 22.53 -7.06
C GLY A 10 -2.36 21.37 -6.10
N TRP A 11 -3.02 20.31 -6.58
CA TRP A 11 -3.24 19.09 -5.81
C TRP A 11 -2.06 18.14 -5.92
N PHE A 12 -1.70 17.48 -4.82
CA PHE A 12 -0.66 16.48 -4.80
C PHE A 12 -0.91 15.41 -3.75
N MET A 13 -0.41 14.20 -3.98
CA MET A 13 -0.38 13.15 -2.97
C MET A 13 0.86 13.34 -2.08
N PRO A 14 0.70 13.58 -0.76
CA PRO A 14 1.85 13.69 0.12
C PRO A 14 2.54 12.33 0.30
N ALA A 15 3.82 12.36 0.65
CA ALA A 15 4.55 11.17 1.04
C ALA A 15 3.90 10.49 2.25
N GLU A 16 4.02 9.16 2.34
CA GLU A 16 3.43 8.39 3.45
C GLU A 16 4.05 8.73 4.81
N TRP A 17 5.26 9.28 4.88
CA TRP A 17 5.82 9.73 6.17
C TRP A 17 5.29 11.08 6.64
N ALA A 18 4.40 11.74 5.89
CA ALA A 18 3.74 12.96 6.35
C ALA A 18 2.92 12.68 7.63
N ARG A 19 2.63 13.71 8.43
CA ARG A 19 1.78 13.53 9.62
C ARG A 19 0.37 13.10 9.20
N HIS A 20 -0.21 12.13 9.89
CA HIS A 20 -1.54 11.61 9.63
C HIS A 20 -2.59 12.17 10.59
N ALA A 21 -3.80 12.33 10.06
CA ALA A 21 -5.01 12.53 10.84
C ALA A 21 -5.61 11.20 11.31
N ALA A 22 -5.50 10.15 10.49
CA ALA A 22 -5.96 8.81 10.81
C ALA A 22 -5.36 7.76 9.86
N THR A 23 -5.38 6.50 10.28
CA THR A 23 -5.27 5.33 9.39
C THR A 23 -6.65 4.75 9.13
N TRP A 24 -6.92 4.38 7.89
CA TRP A 24 -8.09 3.61 7.49
C TRP A 24 -7.72 2.14 7.28
N MET A 25 -8.61 1.25 7.68
CA MET A 25 -8.52 -0.19 7.48
C MET A 25 -9.91 -0.74 7.13
N VAL A 26 -9.98 -1.91 6.49
CA VAL A 26 -11.23 -2.63 6.27
C VAL A 26 -11.17 -3.96 7.01
N TRP A 27 -12.23 -4.29 7.72
CA TRP A 27 -12.30 -5.49 8.56
C TRP A 27 -12.61 -6.75 7.72
N PRO A 28 -11.87 -7.85 7.89
CA PRO A 28 -12.13 -9.09 7.17
C PRO A 28 -13.40 -9.76 7.70
N HIS A 29 -14.33 -10.05 6.79
CA HIS A 29 -15.61 -10.67 7.10
C HIS A 29 -15.98 -11.84 6.16
N ASN A 30 -15.34 -11.92 4.99
CA ASN A 30 -15.68 -12.89 3.95
C ASN A 30 -15.16 -14.29 4.30
N GLN A 31 -15.96 -15.06 5.04
CA GLN A 31 -15.57 -16.38 5.52
C GLN A 31 -15.25 -17.36 4.38
N ALA A 32 -16.06 -17.36 3.32
CA ALA A 32 -15.85 -18.28 2.19
C ALA A 32 -14.49 -18.02 1.52
N LEU A 33 -14.13 -16.76 1.31
CA LEU A 33 -12.83 -16.38 0.74
C LEU A 33 -11.68 -16.83 1.64
N TRP A 34 -11.68 -16.46 2.92
CA TRP A 34 -10.56 -16.79 3.81
C TRP A 34 -10.43 -18.29 4.10
N GLU A 35 -11.54 -19.00 4.31
CA GLU A 35 -11.50 -20.42 4.69
C GLU A 35 -11.39 -21.36 3.50
N SER A 36 -12.08 -21.05 2.39
CA SER A 36 -12.13 -21.97 1.24
C SER A 36 -11.06 -21.68 0.20
N THR A 37 -10.66 -20.41 0.03
CA THR A 37 -9.61 -20.03 -0.93
C THR A 37 -8.25 -20.00 -0.26
N TRP A 38 -8.11 -19.27 0.85
CA TRP A 38 -6.80 -19.06 1.49
C TRP A 38 -6.41 -20.14 2.51
N GLY A 39 -7.30 -21.08 2.82
CA GLY A 39 -7.00 -22.23 3.68
C GLY A 39 -6.78 -21.88 5.16
N VAL A 40 -7.16 -20.67 5.60
CA VAL A 40 -7.02 -20.19 6.98
C VAL A 40 -8.37 -19.86 7.60
N THR A 41 -8.47 -19.93 8.93
CA THR A 41 -9.75 -19.58 9.59
C THR A 41 -9.97 -18.07 9.63
N LEU A 42 -11.18 -17.61 9.29
CA LEU A 42 -11.50 -16.17 9.34
C LEU A 42 -11.25 -15.58 10.74
N ALA A 43 -11.53 -16.34 11.79
CA ALA A 43 -11.30 -15.89 13.17
C ALA A 43 -9.82 -15.60 13.46
N ALA A 44 -8.89 -16.40 12.91
CA ALA A 44 -7.47 -16.19 13.12
C ALA A 44 -6.95 -14.99 12.29
N VAL A 45 -7.46 -14.80 11.08
CA VAL A 45 -7.18 -13.62 10.26
C VAL A 45 -7.67 -12.34 10.97
N GLN A 46 -8.88 -12.36 11.53
CA GLN A 46 -9.43 -11.26 12.31
C GLN A 46 -8.55 -10.88 13.52
N VAL A 47 -7.92 -11.87 14.17
CA VAL A 47 -6.96 -11.60 15.25
C VAL A 47 -5.73 -10.86 14.72
N ASP A 48 -5.19 -11.24 13.56
CA ASP A 48 -4.04 -10.56 12.96
C ASP A 48 -4.40 -9.12 12.54
N PHE A 49 -5.56 -8.91 11.89
CA PHE A 49 -6.06 -7.55 11.58
C PHE A 49 -6.23 -6.70 12.84
N ALA A 50 -6.79 -7.27 13.92
CA ALA A 50 -6.92 -6.56 15.19
C ALA A 50 -5.57 -6.21 15.81
N ARG A 51 -4.57 -7.10 15.72
CA ARG A 51 -3.21 -6.81 16.22
C ARG A 51 -2.62 -5.61 15.50
N VAL A 52 -2.74 -5.55 14.16
CA VAL A 52 -2.29 -4.40 13.36
C VAL A 52 -3.04 -3.13 13.77
N ALA A 53 -4.37 -3.16 13.78
CA ALA A 53 -5.20 -2.01 14.13
C ALA A 53 -4.87 -1.46 15.53
N ASN A 54 -4.77 -2.35 16.53
CA ASN A 54 -4.44 -1.98 17.90
C ASN A 54 -3.01 -1.45 18.03
N ALA A 55 -2.06 -1.96 17.24
CA ALA A 55 -0.69 -1.47 17.23
C ALA A 55 -0.61 -0.03 16.71
N ILE A 56 -1.32 0.27 15.61
CA ILE A 56 -1.44 1.60 15.01
C ILE A 56 -2.15 2.57 15.95
N ALA A 57 -3.23 2.12 16.60
CA ALA A 57 -4.08 2.94 17.47
C ALA A 57 -3.36 3.53 18.69
N ARG A 58 -2.12 3.10 18.98
CA ARG A 58 -1.22 3.70 19.98
C ARG A 58 -0.55 4.99 19.50
N PHE A 59 -0.48 5.23 18.20
CA PHE A 59 0.27 6.32 17.58
C PHE A 59 -0.61 7.28 16.77
N GLU A 60 -1.74 6.82 16.24
CA GLU A 60 -2.72 7.66 15.54
C GLU A 60 -4.14 7.07 15.56
N PRO A 61 -5.18 7.89 15.31
CA PRO A 61 -6.55 7.39 15.21
C PRO A 61 -6.70 6.33 14.12
N VAL A 62 -7.43 5.25 14.41
CA VAL A 62 -7.77 4.23 13.41
C VAL A 62 -9.27 4.28 13.14
N LYS A 63 -9.62 4.29 11.85
CA LYS A 63 -10.97 4.20 11.32
C LYS A 63 -11.11 2.86 10.60
N MET A 64 -11.85 1.95 11.20
CA MET A 64 -12.10 0.62 10.67
C MET A 64 -13.43 0.61 9.94
N VAL A 65 -13.39 0.42 8.63
CA VAL A 65 -14.57 0.10 7.81
C VAL A 65 -14.97 -1.33 8.11
N VAL A 66 -16.23 -1.57 8.47
CA VAL A 66 -16.72 -2.90 8.85
C VAL A 66 -18.01 -3.20 8.11
N ASP A 67 -18.08 -4.37 7.47
CA ASP A 67 -19.35 -4.86 6.94
C ASP A 67 -20.37 -5.04 8.09
N PRO A 68 -21.65 -4.65 7.92
CA PRO A 68 -22.66 -4.77 8.97
C PRO A 68 -22.76 -6.18 9.61
N SER A 69 -22.42 -7.24 8.87
CA SER A 69 -22.42 -8.61 9.38
C SER A 69 -21.32 -8.91 10.42
N ALA A 70 -20.25 -8.10 10.45
CA ALA A 70 -19.04 -8.36 11.25
C ALA A 70 -18.78 -7.36 12.38
N VAL A 71 -19.69 -6.41 12.61
CA VAL A 71 -19.53 -5.35 13.63
C VAL A 71 -19.28 -5.92 15.03
N SER A 72 -19.95 -7.02 15.38
CA SER A 72 -19.81 -7.62 16.70
C SER A 72 -18.42 -8.21 16.94
N GLN A 73 -17.85 -8.85 15.92
CA GLN A 73 -16.53 -9.47 15.93
C GLN A 73 -15.44 -8.39 15.95
N ALA A 74 -15.57 -7.37 15.09
CA ALA A 74 -14.67 -6.22 15.09
C ALA A 74 -14.65 -5.53 16.46
N ARG A 75 -15.82 -5.27 17.05
CA ARG A 75 -15.92 -4.64 18.39
C ARG A 75 -15.33 -5.48 19.51
N ALA A 76 -15.33 -6.81 19.39
CA ALA A 76 -14.76 -7.70 20.39
C ALA A 76 -13.21 -7.71 20.38
N LEU A 77 -12.60 -7.48 19.21
CA LEU A 77 -11.15 -7.60 19.02
C LEU A 77 -10.42 -6.25 18.90
N CYS A 78 -11.09 -5.22 18.38
CA CYS A 78 -10.55 -3.86 18.30
C CYS A 78 -10.64 -3.15 19.65
N GLY A 79 -9.59 -2.40 19.99
CA GLY A 79 -9.55 -1.51 21.15
C GLY A 79 -10.62 -0.41 21.07
N ALA A 80 -11.07 0.06 22.24
CA ALA A 80 -12.16 1.04 22.34
C ALA A 80 -11.86 2.41 21.70
N ASN A 81 -10.60 2.69 21.36
CA ASN A 81 -10.15 3.90 20.67
C ASN A 81 -10.14 3.76 19.13
N ILE A 82 -10.56 2.61 18.59
CA ILE A 82 -10.75 2.41 17.15
C ILE A 82 -12.20 2.76 16.79
N GLU A 83 -12.38 3.65 15.81
CA GLU A 83 -13.70 4.02 15.31
C GLU A 83 -14.18 2.97 14.30
N LEU A 84 -15.33 2.33 14.57
CA LEU A 84 -15.95 1.39 13.65
C LEU A 84 -16.97 2.13 12.77
N ILE A 85 -16.84 1.99 11.45
CA ILE A 85 -17.66 2.67 10.45
C ILE A 85 -18.33 1.59 9.60
N GLU A 86 -19.66 1.48 9.73
CA GLU A 86 -20.44 0.43 9.05
C GLU A 86 -20.64 0.76 7.57
N ILE A 87 -19.97 0.02 6.69
CA ILE A 87 -20.08 0.12 5.22
C ILE A 87 -19.91 -1.29 4.65
N ALA A 88 -20.87 -1.74 3.84
CA ALA A 88 -20.78 -3.04 3.19
C ALA A 88 -19.63 -3.08 2.17
N VAL A 89 -18.86 -4.15 2.16
CA VAL A 89 -17.63 -4.36 1.36
C VAL A 89 -17.56 -5.81 0.88
N ASN A 90 -16.75 -6.12 -0.13
CA ASN A 90 -16.53 -7.50 -0.57
C ASN A 90 -15.32 -8.13 0.13
N ASP A 91 -14.23 -7.37 0.27
CA ASP A 91 -12.98 -7.82 0.90
C ASP A 91 -12.33 -6.69 1.75
N SER A 92 -11.14 -6.95 2.28
CA SER A 92 -10.51 -6.23 3.41
C SER A 92 -9.25 -5.42 3.05
N TRP A 93 -8.97 -5.25 1.76
CA TRP A 93 -7.77 -4.59 1.26
C TRP A 93 -7.97 -3.08 1.10
N CYS A 94 -7.90 -2.36 2.23
CA CYS A 94 -8.15 -0.92 2.29
C CYS A 94 -7.16 -0.09 1.46
N ARG A 95 -5.93 -0.57 1.29
CA ARG A 95 -4.90 0.09 0.48
C ARG A 95 -5.36 0.27 -0.96
N ASP A 96 -6.06 -0.74 -1.48
CA ASP A 96 -6.34 -0.84 -2.91
C ASP A 96 -7.70 -0.30 -3.30
N SER A 97 -8.70 -0.53 -2.43
CA SER A 97 -10.08 -0.09 -2.63
C SER A 97 -10.41 1.26 -1.95
N GLY A 98 -9.54 1.71 -1.04
CA GLY A 98 -9.67 2.98 -0.33
C GLY A 98 -9.24 4.20 -1.17
N PRO A 99 -9.50 5.42 -0.68
CA PRO A 99 -9.12 6.63 -1.40
C PRO A 99 -7.63 6.93 -1.25
N SER A 100 -6.97 7.32 -2.34
CA SER A 100 -5.66 7.99 -2.25
C SER A 100 -5.89 9.46 -1.93
N PHE A 101 -5.59 9.86 -0.69
CA PHE A 101 -5.79 11.25 -0.26
C PHE A 101 -4.78 12.20 -0.91
N ILE A 102 -5.27 13.39 -1.29
CA ILE A 102 -4.48 14.45 -1.92
C ILE A 102 -4.70 15.78 -1.19
N CYS A 103 -3.67 16.61 -1.17
CA CYS A 103 -3.66 17.89 -0.49
C CYS A 103 -3.52 19.04 -1.49
N HIS A 104 -4.07 20.19 -1.12
CA HIS A 104 -3.82 21.46 -1.81
C HIS A 104 -3.47 22.51 -0.76
N PRO A 105 -2.47 23.39 -1.01
CA PRO A 105 -2.03 24.36 0.00
C PRO A 105 -3.14 25.33 0.45
N GLN A 106 -4.02 25.74 -0.47
CA GLN A 106 -5.16 26.62 -0.19
C GLN A 106 -6.52 25.91 -0.07
N GLN A 107 -6.78 24.82 -0.80
CA GLN A 107 -8.11 24.21 -0.90
C GLN A 107 -8.35 23.08 0.12
N GLY A 108 -7.32 22.63 0.83
CA GLY A 108 -7.49 21.63 1.90
C GLY A 108 -7.15 20.22 1.48
N LEU A 109 -7.97 19.29 1.95
CA LEU A 109 -7.84 17.85 1.73
C LEU A 109 -8.93 17.38 0.76
N ALA A 110 -8.58 16.46 -0.12
CA ALA A 110 -9.50 15.74 -0.99
C ALA A 110 -9.01 14.30 -1.15
N GLY A 111 -9.70 13.49 -1.95
CA GLY A 111 -9.21 12.16 -2.31
C GLY A 111 -9.50 11.78 -3.75
N VAL A 112 -8.66 10.88 -4.26
CA VAL A 112 -8.85 10.22 -5.54
C VAL A 112 -9.58 8.90 -5.31
N SER A 113 -10.62 8.67 -6.11
CA SER A 113 -11.30 7.39 -6.23
C SER A 113 -10.92 6.78 -7.57
N TRP A 114 -10.02 5.80 -7.53
CA TRP A 114 -9.66 4.99 -8.69
C TRP A 114 -10.82 4.05 -9.07
N ARG A 115 -10.75 3.47 -10.27
CA ARG A 115 -11.63 2.38 -10.66
C ARG A 115 -11.05 1.06 -10.14
N PHE A 116 -11.44 0.64 -8.94
CA PHE A 116 -11.00 -0.65 -8.41
C PHE A 116 -11.75 -1.81 -9.11
N ASN A 117 -11.03 -2.84 -9.55
CA ASN A 117 -11.62 -4.00 -10.24
C ASN A 117 -11.18 -5.35 -9.67
N ALA A 118 -10.78 -5.40 -8.38
CA ALA A 118 -10.18 -6.58 -7.74
C ALA A 118 -9.06 -7.21 -8.55
N TRP A 119 -8.01 -6.42 -8.79
CA TRP A 119 -6.78 -6.85 -9.43
C TRP A 119 -7.01 -7.56 -10.77
N GLY A 120 -7.87 -7.00 -11.63
CA GLY A 120 -8.20 -7.56 -12.93
C GLY A 120 -9.33 -8.59 -12.92
N GLY A 121 -10.26 -8.48 -11.96
CA GLY A 121 -11.43 -9.34 -11.85
C GLY A 121 -11.16 -10.68 -11.16
N LYS A 122 -10.11 -10.76 -10.34
CA LYS A 122 -9.72 -11.98 -9.60
C LYS A 122 -10.66 -12.27 -8.42
N SER A 123 -11.51 -11.31 -8.03
CA SER A 123 -12.49 -11.46 -6.95
C SER A 123 -13.72 -10.59 -7.18
N ALA A 124 -14.80 -10.87 -6.42
CA ALA A 124 -15.98 -10.01 -6.38
C ALA A 124 -15.62 -8.63 -5.79
N HIS A 125 -16.13 -7.55 -6.37
CA HIS A 125 -15.72 -6.18 -6.04
C HIS A 125 -16.78 -5.11 -6.30
N ASP A 126 -18.04 -5.49 -6.49
CA ASP A 126 -19.14 -4.57 -6.78
C ASP A 126 -19.38 -3.54 -5.67
N LEU A 127 -19.10 -3.90 -4.41
CA LEU A 127 -19.12 -2.99 -3.27
C LEU A 127 -17.80 -2.21 -3.15
N ASP A 128 -16.67 -2.88 -3.40
CA ASP A 128 -15.34 -2.31 -3.20
C ASP A 128 -14.95 -1.29 -4.27
N GLU A 129 -15.46 -1.42 -5.51
CA GLU A 129 -15.29 -0.44 -6.60
C GLU A 129 -15.72 0.97 -6.16
N GLY A 130 -16.77 1.06 -5.33
CA GLY A 130 -17.29 2.32 -4.81
C GLY A 130 -16.78 2.71 -3.43
N LEU A 131 -15.87 1.95 -2.80
CA LEU A 131 -15.48 2.17 -1.40
C LEU A 131 -14.83 3.54 -1.19
N ALA A 132 -13.81 3.89 -1.98
CA ALA A 132 -13.12 5.18 -1.90
C ALA A 132 -14.10 6.37 -1.93
N ARG A 133 -15.04 6.39 -2.87
CA ARG A 133 -16.06 7.43 -2.98
C ARG A 133 -16.99 7.47 -1.77
N ARG A 134 -17.42 6.31 -1.25
CA ARG A 134 -18.29 6.22 -0.06
C ARG A 134 -17.58 6.76 1.18
N VAL A 135 -16.30 6.45 1.36
CA VAL A 135 -15.46 6.99 2.44
C VAL A 135 -15.35 8.52 2.32
N LEU A 136 -14.99 9.05 1.14
CA LEU A 136 -14.84 10.49 0.94
C LEU A 136 -16.15 11.26 1.16
N ASN A 137 -17.28 10.72 0.69
CA ASN A 137 -18.60 11.29 0.94
C ASN A 137 -18.95 11.30 2.43
N GLY A 138 -18.65 10.23 3.16
CA GLY A 138 -18.84 10.16 4.61
C GLY A 138 -18.03 11.19 5.39
N LEU A 139 -16.85 11.56 4.87
CA LEU A 139 -16.01 12.63 5.41
C LEU A 139 -16.40 14.03 4.94
N GLY A 140 -17.29 14.16 3.96
CA GLY A 140 -17.62 15.43 3.31
C GLY A 140 -16.46 16.03 2.52
N LEU A 141 -15.53 15.20 2.03
CA LEU A 141 -14.36 15.65 1.26
C LEU A 141 -14.63 15.62 -0.25
N PRO A 142 -14.03 16.54 -1.04
CA PRO A 142 -14.06 16.46 -2.49
C PRO A 142 -13.47 15.12 -3.00
N CYS A 143 -14.15 14.53 -3.98
CA CYS A 143 -13.76 13.27 -4.60
C CYS A 143 -13.41 13.49 -6.08
N PHE A 144 -12.17 13.17 -6.45
CA PHE A 144 -11.70 13.15 -7.83
C PHE A 144 -11.78 11.72 -8.36
N GLY A 145 -12.75 11.45 -9.23
CA GLY A 145 -12.88 10.12 -9.85
C GLY A 145 -11.93 9.94 -11.02
N SER A 146 -11.36 8.75 -11.17
CA SER A 146 -10.56 8.35 -12.33
C SER A 146 -11.14 7.10 -12.98
N PHE A 147 -11.03 7.00 -14.30
CA PHE A 147 -11.38 5.78 -15.05
C PHE A 147 -10.24 4.75 -15.06
N LEU A 148 -9.03 5.16 -14.64
CA LEU A 148 -7.86 4.30 -14.56
C LEU A 148 -8.13 3.20 -13.52
N ALA A 149 -7.99 1.93 -13.92
CA ALA A 149 -7.86 0.86 -12.94
C ALA A 149 -6.49 0.95 -12.30
N ASN A 150 -6.50 1.36 -11.05
CA ASN A 150 -5.32 1.57 -10.24
C ASN A 150 -5.67 1.22 -8.79
N GLU A 151 -4.73 0.59 -8.11
CA GLU A 151 -4.80 0.32 -6.69
C GLU A 151 -3.78 1.19 -5.94
N GLY A 152 -4.01 1.49 -4.66
CA GLY A 152 -3.04 2.24 -3.87
C GLY A 152 -1.70 1.52 -3.72
N GLY A 153 -1.69 0.19 -3.60
CA GLY A 153 -0.47 -0.63 -3.51
C GLY A 153 0.33 -0.68 -4.81
N ALA A 154 -0.29 -0.33 -5.93
CA ALA A 154 0.36 -0.29 -7.25
C ALA A 154 1.26 0.95 -7.44
N ILE A 155 1.15 1.96 -6.58
CA ILE A 155 1.88 3.23 -6.71
C ILE A 155 2.53 3.65 -5.39
N HIS A 156 3.71 4.27 -5.46
CA HIS A 156 4.36 4.86 -4.30
C HIS A 156 4.94 6.22 -4.64
N VAL A 157 4.62 7.25 -3.83
CA VAL A 157 5.12 8.62 -4.04
C VAL A 157 6.10 9.07 -2.95
N ASP A 158 7.05 9.93 -3.33
CA ASP A 158 8.01 10.54 -2.41
C ASP A 158 7.57 11.91 -1.85
N GLY A 159 6.43 12.43 -2.32
CA GLY A 159 5.94 13.77 -1.98
C GLY A 159 6.79 14.92 -2.53
N ASP A 160 7.78 14.64 -3.38
CA ASP A 160 8.73 15.59 -3.98
C ASP A 160 8.71 15.51 -5.52
N GLY A 161 7.63 14.96 -6.07
CA GLY A 161 7.34 14.90 -7.51
C GLY A 161 7.60 13.54 -8.17
N THR A 162 8.05 12.53 -7.42
CA THR A 162 8.36 11.20 -7.96
C THR A 162 7.28 10.19 -7.60
N LEU A 163 6.91 9.37 -8.58
CA LEU A 163 6.09 8.17 -8.40
C LEU A 163 6.87 6.94 -8.89
N ILE A 164 6.82 5.84 -8.14
CA ILE A 164 7.29 4.52 -8.58
C ILE A 164 6.07 3.62 -8.74
N THR A 165 6.05 2.85 -9.83
CA THR A 165 5.00 1.87 -10.16
C THR A 165 5.62 0.70 -10.92
N THR A 166 4.86 -0.36 -11.15
CA THR A 166 5.28 -1.50 -11.98
C THR A 166 4.53 -1.58 -13.31
N GLU A 167 5.22 -2.05 -14.34
CA GLU A 167 4.65 -2.32 -15.67
C GLU A 167 3.71 -3.52 -15.66
N SER A 168 4.08 -4.59 -14.94
CA SER A 168 3.30 -5.82 -14.82
C SER A 168 1.89 -5.60 -14.27
N VAL A 169 1.67 -4.51 -13.52
CA VAL A 169 0.36 -4.11 -13.01
C VAL A 169 -0.35 -3.16 -13.96
N LEU A 170 0.17 -1.94 -14.13
CA LEU A 170 -0.62 -0.89 -14.79
C LEU A 170 -0.79 -1.11 -16.30
N LEU A 171 0.21 -1.72 -16.95
CA LEU A 171 0.15 -2.06 -18.38
C LEU A 171 -0.48 -3.44 -18.62
N ASN A 172 -0.92 -4.12 -17.56
CA ASN A 172 -1.63 -5.38 -17.69
C ASN A 172 -2.93 -5.16 -18.49
N PRO A 173 -3.21 -5.97 -19.54
CA PRO A 173 -4.46 -5.90 -20.29
C PRO A 173 -5.72 -6.06 -19.43
N ASN A 174 -5.63 -6.71 -18.26
CA ASN A 174 -6.74 -6.86 -17.32
C ASN A 174 -7.01 -5.59 -16.47
N ARG A 175 -6.10 -4.60 -16.46
CA ARG A 175 -6.28 -3.30 -15.80
C ARG A 175 -6.77 -2.27 -16.79
N ASN A 176 -5.93 -1.91 -17.75
CA ASN A 176 -6.11 -0.71 -18.56
C ASN A 176 -5.90 -0.98 -20.06
N PRO A 177 -6.74 -1.82 -20.69
CA PRO A 177 -6.55 -2.19 -22.09
C PRO A 177 -6.59 -0.94 -22.99
N GLY A 178 -5.51 -0.74 -23.75
CA GLY A 178 -5.38 0.35 -24.70
C GLY A 178 -4.79 1.66 -24.16
N LEU A 179 -4.46 1.75 -22.86
CA LEU A 179 -3.71 2.89 -22.31
C LEU A 179 -2.21 2.60 -22.32
N GLY A 180 -1.42 3.59 -22.75
CA GLY A 180 0.04 3.57 -22.66
C GLY A 180 0.57 4.29 -21.42
N LYS A 181 1.89 4.20 -21.20
CA LYS A 181 2.57 4.89 -20.08
C LYS A 181 2.31 6.40 -20.07
N GLN A 182 2.35 7.04 -21.24
CA GLN A 182 2.14 8.49 -21.34
C GLN A 182 0.73 8.89 -20.88
N ASP A 183 -0.31 8.13 -21.25
CA ASP A 183 -1.69 8.41 -20.81
C ASP A 183 -1.80 8.33 -19.28
N MET A 184 -1.15 7.34 -18.68
CA MET A 184 -1.13 7.14 -17.22
C MET A 184 -0.32 8.23 -16.51
N GLU A 185 0.83 8.60 -17.07
CA GLU A 185 1.66 9.70 -16.57
C GLU A 185 0.89 11.03 -16.55
N GLU A 186 0.11 11.34 -17.58
CA GLU A 186 -0.73 12.54 -17.61
C GLU A 186 -1.81 12.52 -16.50
N ILE A 187 -2.40 11.36 -16.23
CA ILE A 187 -3.36 11.17 -15.13
C ILE A 187 -2.66 11.37 -13.77
N PHE A 188 -1.49 10.77 -13.56
CA PHE A 188 -0.74 10.90 -12.31
C PHE A 188 -0.26 12.34 -12.07
N VAL A 189 0.21 13.04 -13.10
CA VAL A 189 0.55 14.47 -13.01
C VAL A 189 -0.66 15.28 -12.55
N HIS A 190 -1.83 15.04 -13.16
CA HIS A 190 -3.04 15.80 -12.85
C HIS A 190 -3.61 15.52 -11.45
N LEU A 191 -3.61 14.26 -11.02
CA LEU A 191 -4.26 13.83 -9.77
C LEU A 191 -3.32 13.81 -8.58
N LEU A 192 -2.05 13.46 -8.77
CA LEU A 192 -1.08 13.21 -7.69
C LEU A 192 0.02 14.28 -7.63
N GLY A 193 0.08 15.20 -8.58
CA GLY A 193 1.04 16.30 -8.59
C GLY A 193 2.49 15.85 -8.83
N VAL A 194 2.69 14.64 -9.34
CA VAL A 194 3.99 14.10 -9.68
C VAL A 194 4.44 14.62 -11.05
N ASN A 195 5.74 14.63 -11.32
CA ASN A 195 6.31 15.07 -12.59
C ASN A 195 7.33 14.08 -13.16
N LYS A 196 7.60 12.98 -12.44
CA LYS A 196 8.41 11.87 -12.93
C LYS A 196 7.83 10.54 -12.43
N VAL A 197 7.62 9.63 -13.36
CA VAL A 197 7.20 8.25 -13.07
C VAL A 197 8.36 7.31 -13.37
N ILE A 198 8.67 6.44 -12.42
CA ILE A 198 9.65 5.37 -12.56
C ILE A 198 8.88 4.07 -12.72
N TRP A 199 9.08 3.44 -13.87
CA TRP A 199 8.44 2.18 -14.25
C TRP A 199 9.39 1.02 -13.96
N LEU A 200 9.08 0.22 -12.95
CA LEU A 200 9.77 -1.03 -12.70
C LEU A 200 9.15 -2.14 -13.54
N PRO A 201 9.90 -3.19 -13.93
CA PRO A 201 9.32 -4.34 -14.62
C PRO A 201 8.17 -5.01 -13.85
N GLY A 202 8.25 -5.03 -12.51
CA GLY A 202 7.35 -5.80 -11.66
C GLY A 202 7.58 -7.30 -11.82
N ASP A 203 6.50 -8.08 -11.89
CA ASP A 203 6.50 -9.53 -12.14
C ASP A 203 5.81 -9.85 -13.49
N PRO A 204 6.45 -9.55 -14.63
CA PRO A 204 5.80 -9.62 -15.96
C PRO A 204 5.41 -11.03 -16.38
N ASP A 205 6.06 -12.05 -15.80
CA ASP A 205 5.82 -13.47 -16.09
C ASP A 205 4.93 -14.13 -15.02
N TYR A 206 4.45 -13.38 -14.03
CA TYR A 206 3.58 -13.83 -12.93
C TYR A 206 4.15 -15.04 -12.18
N VAL A 207 5.48 -15.10 -12.03
CA VAL A 207 6.17 -16.29 -11.49
C VAL A 207 6.09 -16.35 -9.97
N THR A 208 5.77 -15.24 -9.31
CA THR A 208 5.66 -15.17 -7.84
C THR A 208 4.32 -15.70 -7.33
N GLY A 209 3.31 -15.83 -8.19
CA GLY A 209 1.94 -16.14 -7.76
C GLY A 209 1.26 -14.96 -7.04
N ASP A 210 1.84 -13.76 -7.11
CA ASP A 210 1.26 -12.55 -6.53
C ASP A 210 -0.11 -12.22 -7.15
N MET A 211 -1.13 -12.19 -6.30
CA MET A 211 -2.51 -11.87 -6.68
C MET A 211 -2.66 -10.43 -7.20
N THR A 212 -1.71 -9.56 -6.94
CA THR A 212 -1.76 -8.16 -7.37
C THR A 212 -1.09 -7.88 -8.72
N ASP A 213 -0.45 -8.89 -9.33
CA ASP A 213 0.35 -8.78 -10.56
C ASP A 213 1.70 -8.03 -10.39
N GLY A 214 2.25 -8.00 -9.17
CA GLY A 214 3.54 -7.38 -8.87
C GLY A 214 3.40 -5.93 -8.41
N HIS A 215 2.58 -5.68 -7.39
CA HIS A 215 2.46 -4.35 -6.77
C HIS A 215 3.81 -3.81 -6.30
N VAL A 216 3.99 -2.49 -6.40
CA VAL A 216 5.27 -1.84 -6.03
C VAL A 216 5.52 -1.88 -4.52
N ASP A 217 4.47 -1.95 -3.71
CA ASP A 217 4.56 -2.05 -2.24
C ASP A 217 4.99 -3.44 -1.72
N GLY A 218 5.19 -4.41 -2.61
CA GLY A 218 5.93 -5.64 -2.36
C GLY A 218 7.37 -5.61 -2.89
N VAL A 219 7.76 -4.54 -3.60
CA VAL A 219 9.08 -4.41 -4.25
C VAL A 219 9.95 -3.38 -3.54
N CYS A 220 9.41 -2.21 -3.22
CA CYS A 220 10.17 -1.16 -2.56
C CYS A 220 9.28 -0.15 -1.83
N ALA A 221 9.88 0.52 -0.84
CA ALA A 221 9.25 1.62 -0.13
C ALA A 221 10.20 2.82 0.00
N PHE A 222 9.66 4.03 -0.12
CA PHE A 222 10.44 5.24 0.17
C PHE A 222 10.67 5.39 1.67
N ALA A 223 11.93 5.43 2.08
CA ALA A 223 12.29 5.80 3.45
C ALA A 223 12.31 7.33 3.64
N ARG A 224 12.75 8.04 2.60
CA ARG A 224 12.87 9.51 2.51
C ARG A 224 13.24 9.87 1.06
N PRO A 225 13.20 11.16 0.65
CA PRO A 225 13.56 11.53 -0.71
C PRO A 225 14.97 11.04 -1.09
N GLY A 226 15.06 10.28 -2.18
CA GLY A 226 16.31 9.69 -2.68
C GLY A 226 16.78 8.41 -1.96
N VAL A 227 16.02 7.84 -1.02
CA VAL A 227 16.38 6.61 -0.30
C VAL A 227 15.22 5.62 -0.32
N LEU A 228 15.49 4.39 -0.78
CA LEU A 228 14.51 3.32 -0.90
C LEU A 228 14.92 2.12 -0.05
N LEU A 229 13.95 1.53 0.62
CA LEU A 229 14.01 0.14 1.08
C LEU A 229 13.57 -0.74 -0.10
N VAL A 230 14.32 -1.79 -0.40
CA VAL A 230 14.06 -2.67 -1.55
C VAL A 230 13.98 -4.10 -1.05
N ASP A 231 12.92 -4.81 -1.46
CA ASP A 231 12.76 -6.22 -1.12
C ASP A 231 13.87 -7.04 -1.77
N ALA A 232 14.41 -7.98 -1.01
CA ALA A 232 15.56 -8.77 -1.41
C ALA A 232 15.42 -10.21 -0.93
N THR A 233 16.05 -11.14 -1.64
CA THR A 233 16.07 -12.55 -1.27
C THR A 233 17.50 -13.04 -1.06
N GLU A 234 17.69 -13.90 -0.05
CA GLU A 234 18.94 -14.64 0.15
C GLU A 234 18.99 -15.93 -0.66
N ASP A 235 17.87 -16.37 -1.26
CA ASP A 235 17.82 -17.56 -2.11
C ASP A 235 18.04 -17.18 -3.58
N PRO A 236 19.26 -17.33 -4.13
CA PRO A 236 19.56 -16.99 -5.52
C PRO A 236 18.95 -17.96 -6.53
N THR A 237 18.33 -19.05 -6.07
CA THR A 237 17.76 -20.10 -6.92
C THR A 237 16.25 -20.00 -7.06
N SER A 238 15.60 -19.17 -6.25
CA SER A 238 14.16 -18.92 -6.34
C SER A 238 13.79 -18.22 -7.65
N VAL A 239 12.56 -18.47 -8.12
CA VAL A 239 11.99 -17.72 -9.26
C VAL A 239 11.90 -16.22 -8.94
N TYR A 240 11.70 -15.89 -7.66
CA TYR A 240 11.65 -14.52 -7.15
C TYR A 240 12.99 -13.77 -7.29
N ALA A 241 14.14 -14.45 -7.18
CA ALA A 241 15.45 -13.82 -7.25
C ALA A 241 15.67 -13.03 -8.56
N GLN A 242 15.17 -13.55 -9.68
CA GLN A 242 15.28 -12.86 -10.97
C GLN A 242 14.35 -11.64 -11.04
N VAL A 243 13.14 -11.73 -10.47
CA VAL A 243 12.20 -10.61 -10.35
C VAL A 243 12.80 -9.50 -9.49
N ALA A 244 13.28 -9.82 -8.29
CA ALA A 244 13.92 -8.86 -7.38
C ALA A 244 15.13 -8.17 -8.04
N LYS A 245 15.95 -8.93 -8.77
CA LYS A 245 17.14 -8.41 -9.46
C LYS A 245 16.81 -7.40 -10.56
N GLU A 246 15.83 -7.67 -11.43
CA GLU A 246 15.51 -6.74 -12.52
C GLU A 246 14.79 -5.48 -12.00
N ASN A 247 13.94 -5.60 -10.97
CA ASN A 247 13.34 -4.44 -10.30
C ASN A 247 14.42 -3.57 -9.63
N ARG A 248 15.37 -4.16 -8.90
CA ARG A 248 16.52 -3.45 -8.33
C ARG A 248 17.34 -2.75 -9.40
N ARG A 249 17.63 -3.43 -10.52
CA ARG A 249 18.38 -2.86 -11.64
C ARG A 249 17.67 -1.63 -12.23
N ALA A 250 16.35 -1.66 -12.36
CA ALA A 250 15.58 -0.50 -12.83
C ALA A 250 15.72 0.70 -11.87
N LEU A 251 15.70 0.45 -10.55
CA LEU A 251 15.94 1.48 -9.53
C LEU A 251 17.36 2.06 -9.59
N GLU A 252 18.39 1.22 -9.77
CA GLU A 252 19.79 1.66 -9.87
C GLU A 252 20.07 2.56 -11.08
N LEU A 253 19.33 2.34 -12.18
CA LEU A 253 19.41 3.13 -13.41
C LEU A 253 18.56 4.40 -13.35
N ALA A 254 17.60 4.46 -12.43
CA ALA A 254 16.69 5.58 -12.28
C ALA A 254 17.30 6.74 -11.49
N THR A 255 16.65 7.89 -11.63
CA THR A 255 16.81 9.05 -10.76
C THR A 255 15.42 9.54 -10.40
N ASP A 256 15.28 10.23 -9.29
CA ASP A 256 14.00 10.82 -8.91
C ASP A 256 13.71 12.14 -9.67
N ALA A 257 12.58 12.78 -9.35
CA ALA A 257 12.13 14.04 -9.94
C ALA A 257 13.12 15.20 -9.75
N ARG A 258 13.98 15.13 -8.74
CA ARG A 258 15.01 16.13 -8.43
C ARG A 258 16.39 15.75 -8.98
N GLY A 259 16.49 14.64 -9.72
CA GLY A 259 17.73 14.16 -10.31
C GLY A 259 18.66 13.45 -9.33
N ARG A 260 18.19 13.09 -8.13
CA ARG A 260 18.97 12.29 -7.17
C ARG A 260 18.98 10.84 -7.64
N ARG A 261 20.12 10.16 -7.51
CA ARG A 261 20.19 8.70 -7.58
C ARG A 261 19.70 8.11 -6.26
N PHE A 262 19.12 6.93 -6.31
CA PHE A 262 18.65 6.27 -5.10
C PHE A 262 19.78 5.61 -4.32
N GLU A 263 19.80 5.85 -3.01
CA GLU A 263 20.39 4.93 -2.04
C GLU A 263 19.41 3.76 -1.85
N LEU A 264 19.85 2.53 -2.08
CA LEU A 264 19.04 1.33 -1.94
C LEU A 264 19.46 0.56 -0.68
N ILE A 265 18.53 0.35 0.23
CA ILE A 265 18.70 -0.40 1.46
C ILE A 265 17.96 -1.72 1.30
N ASP A 266 18.70 -2.83 1.30
CA ASP A 266 18.11 -4.15 1.13
C ASP A 266 17.33 -4.56 2.39
N LEU A 267 16.11 -5.04 2.20
CA LEU A 267 15.24 -5.59 3.23
C LEU A 267 14.90 -7.03 2.84
N TYR A 268 15.61 -7.98 3.46
CA TYR A 268 15.51 -9.40 3.09
C TYR A 268 14.20 -10.02 3.55
N GLU A 269 13.51 -10.71 2.65
CA GLU A 269 12.21 -11.36 2.86
C GLU A 269 12.23 -12.46 3.94
N ALA A 270 11.05 -12.80 4.45
CA ALA A 270 10.84 -13.84 5.44
C ALA A 270 10.72 -15.24 4.82
N CYS A 271 11.62 -15.63 3.91
CA CYS A 271 11.50 -16.89 3.14
C CYS A 271 11.29 -18.14 4.01
N ALA A 272 11.91 -18.19 5.19
CA ALA A 272 11.78 -19.30 6.13
C ALA A 272 10.40 -19.43 6.81
N ALA A 273 9.54 -18.42 6.68
CA ALA A 273 8.17 -18.43 7.20
C ALA A 273 7.11 -18.77 6.15
N VAL A 274 7.50 -18.87 4.88
CA VAL A 274 6.57 -19.19 3.78
C VAL A 274 5.95 -20.56 4.03
N ASP A 275 4.62 -20.58 4.09
CA ASP A 275 3.86 -21.83 4.07
C ASP A 275 3.87 -22.36 2.63
N THR A 276 4.55 -23.49 2.41
CA THR A 276 4.69 -24.08 1.07
C THR A 276 3.42 -24.78 0.59
N ASP A 277 2.45 -25.04 1.47
CA ASP A 277 1.16 -25.61 1.12
C ASP A 277 0.12 -24.52 0.78
N ALA A 278 0.42 -23.25 1.09
CA ALA A 278 -0.43 -22.12 0.75
C ALA A 278 -0.34 -21.77 -0.74
N GLU A 279 -1.47 -21.36 -1.33
CA GLU A 279 -1.51 -20.88 -2.72
C GLU A 279 -0.73 -19.58 -2.89
N VAL A 280 -0.82 -18.69 -1.90
CA VAL A 280 -0.10 -17.42 -1.84
C VAL A 280 0.32 -17.15 -0.40
N PHE A 281 1.48 -16.53 -0.22
CA PHE A 281 1.95 -16.10 1.09
C PHE A 281 2.82 -14.85 0.99
N CYS A 282 2.39 -13.75 1.61
CA CYS A 282 3.17 -12.50 1.64
C CYS A 282 4.27 -12.57 2.71
N ALA A 283 5.51 -12.85 2.28
CA ALA A 283 6.70 -12.87 3.13
C ALA A 283 7.54 -11.57 3.09
N SER A 284 7.06 -10.53 2.41
CA SER A 284 7.83 -9.29 2.25
C SER A 284 7.74 -8.42 3.49
N TYR A 285 8.90 -8.03 4.04
CA TYR A 285 8.94 -7.00 5.07
C TYR A 285 8.76 -5.58 4.52
N THR A 286 8.87 -5.37 3.20
CA THR A 286 8.60 -4.04 2.60
C THR A 286 7.15 -3.62 2.74
N ASN A 287 6.24 -4.58 2.95
CA ASN A 287 4.82 -4.36 3.20
C ASN A 287 4.53 -3.89 4.65
N PHE A 288 5.37 -2.98 5.16
CA PHE A 288 5.17 -2.28 6.43
C PHE A 288 4.32 -1.02 6.24
N TYR A 289 3.77 -0.49 7.34
CA TYR A 289 3.02 0.77 7.32
C TYR A 289 3.69 1.84 8.18
N LEU A 290 3.88 3.05 7.65
CA LEU A 290 4.31 4.20 8.44
C LEU A 290 3.08 4.85 9.09
N CYS A 291 2.99 4.83 10.41
CA CYS A 291 2.06 5.65 11.17
C CYS A 291 2.84 6.72 11.91
N ASN A 292 2.32 7.93 12.08
CA ASN A 292 2.90 9.05 12.83
C ASN A 292 4.30 8.85 13.46
N ASP A 293 4.41 8.32 14.68
CA ASP A 293 5.69 8.20 15.42
C ASP A 293 6.22 6.75 15.44
N ALA A 294 5.74 5.89 14.53
CA ALA A 294 6.08 4.48 14.48
C ALA A 294 6.11 3.90 13.05
N LEU A 295 6.54 2.66 12.96
CA LEU A 295 6.48 1.82 11.77
C LEU A 295 5.91 0.48 12.20
N ILE A 296 4.81 0.06 11.60
CA ILE A 296 4.19 -1.25 11.87
C ILE A 296 4.74 -2.25 10.87
N MET A 297 5.61 -3.11 11.34
CA MET A 297 6.34 -4.09 10.53
C MET A 297 5.62 -5.43 10.59
N PRO A 298 5.38 -6.11 9.45
CA PRO A 298 4.95 -7.50 9.48
C PRO A 298 6.01 -8.36 10.18
N ALA A 299 5.58 -9.32 10.99
CA ALA A 299 6.45 -10.28 11.64
C ALA A 299 5.87 -11.68 11.50
N TYR A 300 6.75 -12.68 11.45
CA TYR A 300 6.38 -14.04 11.09
C TYR A 300 6.77 -15.08 12.15
N GLY A 301 7.42 -14.65 13.23
CA GLY A 301 7.85 -15.51 14.34
C GLY A 301 9.20 -16.19 14.09
N ILE A 302 10.06 -15.58 13.27
CA ILE A 302 11.35 -16.15 12.85
C ILE A 302 12.52 -15.21 13.16
N ALA A 303 13.75 -15.71 13.10
CA ALA A 303 14.94 -14.91 13.40
C ALA A 303 15.13 -13.70 12.46
N ALA A 304 14.67 -13.82 11.20
CA ALA A 304 14.73 -12.73 10.23
C ALA A 304 13.92 -11.49 10.67
N ASP A 305 12.88 -11.65 11.51
CA ASP A 305 12.08 -10.52 12.03
C ASP A 305 12.97 -9.50 12.75
N GLN A 306 13.99 -9.98 13.49
CA GLN A 306 14.90 -9.11 14.25
C GLN A 306 15.86 -8.35 13.34
N GLN A 307 16.29 -8.98 12.25
CA GLN A 307 17.17 -8.36 11.26
C GLN A 307 16.41 -7.29 10.48
N ALA A 308 15.21 -7.61 10.00
CA ALA A 308 14.32 -6.65 9.35
C ALA A 308 14.02 -5.44 10.26
N ALA A 309 13.69 -5.69 11.54
CA ALA A 309 13.45 -4.62 12.51
C ALA A 309 14.68 -3.73 12.71
N ALA A 310 15.90 -4.31 12.75
CA ALA A 310 17.13 -3.54 12.90
C ALA A 310 17.41 -2.65 11.67
N THR A 311 17.22 -3.18 10.46
CA THR A 311 17.35 -2.41 9.20
C THR A 311 16.34 -1.26 9.15
N LEU A 312 15.08 -1.55 9.46
CA LEU A 312 14.02 -0.53 9.48
C LEU A 312 14.28 0.53 10.55
N GLN A 313 14.79 0.15 11.72
CA GLN A 313 15.13 1.11 12.77
C GLN A 313 16.27 2.05 12.35
N GLN A 314 17.23 1.57 11.56
CA GLN A 314 18.30 2.39 10.98
C GLN A 314 17.77 3.33 9.90
N ALA A 315 16.84 2.85 9.05
CA ALA A 315 16.21 3.65 8.00
C ALA A 315 15.28 4.74 8.57
N PHE A 316 14.64 4.47 9.72
CA PHE A 316 13.69 5.37 10.39
C PHE A 316 14.07 5.61 11.87
N PRO A 317 15.16 6.36 12.14
CA PRO A 317 15.69 6.52 13.51
C PRO A 317 14.72 7.24 14.47
N ASP A 318 13.82 8.07 13.94
CA ASP A 318 12.85 8.84 14.73
C ASP A 318 11.52 8.11 14.95
N ARG A 319 11.39 6.87 14.45
CA ARG A 319 10.17 6.06 14.57
C ARG A 319 10.42 4.84 15.45
N THR A 320 9.40 4.48 16.23
CA THR A 320 9.37 3.20 16.93
C THR A 320 9.02 2.09 15.95
N VAL A 321 9.93 1.14 15.70
CA VAL A 321 9.59 -0.07 14.94
C VAL A 321 8.77 -1.02 15.80
N VAL A 322 7.60 -1.41 15.30
CA VAL A 322 6.66 -2.30 15.98
C VAL A 322 6.42 -3.54 15.12
N PRO A 323 7.08 -4.66 15.43
CA PRO A 323 6.75 -5.96 14.84
C PRO A 323 5.35 -6.41 15.24
N VAL A 324 4.55 -6.84 14.26
CA VAL A 324 3.21 -7.40 14.48
C VAL A 324 3.11 -8.73 13.74
N GLN A 325 2.74 -9.78 14.48
CA GLN A 325 2.57 -11.09 13.89
C GLN A 325 1.35 -11.14 12.97
N ILE A 326 1.55 -11.53 11.71
CA ILE A 326 0.52 -11.49 10.65
C ILE A 326 0.41 -12.79 9.82
N ASN A 327 0.91 -13.93 10.33
CA ASN A 327 1.01 -15.16 9.53
C ASN A 327 -0.33 -15.58 8.88
N GLN A 328 -1.48 -15.35 9.52
CA GLN A 328 -2.78 -15.73 8.97
C GLN A 328 -3.25 -14.74 7.90
N LEU A 329 -2.99 -13.45 8.12
CA LEU A 329 -3.23 -12.41 7.12
C LEU A 329 -2.36 -12.63 5.86
N ALA A 330 -1.11 -13.09 6.03
CA ALA A 330 -0.18 -13.31 4.93
C ALA A 330 -0.67 -14.35 3.91
N HIS A 331 -1.53 -15.30 4.30
CA HIS A 331 -2.15 -16.29 3.41
C HIS A 331 -3.13 -15.66 2.40
N GLY A 332 -3.59 -14.42 2.64
CA GLY A 332 -4.39 -13.67 1.67
C GLY A 332 -3.56 -12.98 0.59
N GLY A 333 -2.22 -13.10 0.64
CA GLY A 333 -1.32 -12.56 -0.37
C GLY A 333 -0.86 -11.11 -0.14
N GLY A 334 -1.20 -10.49 0.99
CA GLY A 334 -0.74 -9.15 1.37
C GLY A 334 -0.22 -9.07 2.79
N GLY A 335 0.35 -7.91 3.15
CA GLY A 335 0.89 -7.63 4.49
C GLY A 335 0.20 -6.46 5.18
N VAL A 336 0.94 -5.75 6.05
CA VAL A 336 0.41 -4.63 6.83
C VAL A 336 0.03 -3.44 5.94
N HIS A 337 0.84 -3.16 4.91
CA HIS A 337 0.61 -2.04 4.01
C HIS A 337 -0.64 -2.23 3.15
N CYS A 338 -0.91 -3.45 2.68
CA CYS A 338 -2.09 -3.77 1.84
C CYS A 338 -3.43 -3.58 2.57
N ILE A 339 -3.44 -3.64 3.90
CA ILE A 339 -4.68 -3.50 4.70
C ILE A 339 -4.86 -2.11 5.31
N THR A 340 -3.96 -1.18 5.03
CA THR A 340 -3.94 0.18 5.62
C THR A 340 -3.98 1.27 4.56
N GLN A 341 -4.60 2.41 4.88
CA GLN A 341 -4.62 3.59 4.03
C GLN A 341 -4.52 4.86 4.91
N GLN A 342 -3.43 5.60 4.77
CA GLN A 342 -3.20 6.84 5.51
C GLN A 342 -4.10 7.98 5.03
N GLN A 343 -4.67 8.71 5.97
CA GLN A 343 -5.26 10.03 5.76
C GLN A 343 -4.30 11.09 6.30
N PRO A 344 -3.69 11.94 5.45
CA PRO A 344 -2.76 12.96 5.90
C PRO A 344 -3.48 14.02 6.74
N ALA A 345 -2.79 14.55 7.75
CA ALA A 345 -3.23 15.71 8.49
C ALA A 345 -3.06 16.97 7.64
N TRP A 346 -4.07 17.83 7.63
CA TRP A 346 -4.01 19.14 6.97
C TRP A 346 -4.26 20.28 7.97
N PRO A 347 -3.51 21.41 7.89
CA PRO A 347 -2.41 21.69 6.96
C PRO A 347 -1.19 20.80 7.22
N LEU A 348 -0.50 20.39 6.14
CA LEU A 348 0.72 19.61 6.24
C LEU A 348 1.78 20.42 6.99
N LYS A 349 2.36 19.85 8.05
CA LYS A 349 3.46 20.47 8.79
C LYS A 349 4.78 20.00 8.21
N GLY A 350 5.65 20.93 7.82
CA GLY A 350 7.01 20.63 7.37
C GLY A 350 7.15 20.17 5.91
N ALA A 351 6.06 19.95 5.17
CA ALA A 351 6.10 19.78 3.72
C ALA A 351 6.38 21.15 3.09
N LYS A 352 7.58 21.34 2.52
CA LYS A 352 7.84 22.52 1.69
C LYS A 352 7.10 22.34 0.36
N PRO A 353 6.44 23.39 -0.17
CA PRO A 353 5.92 23.37 -1.53
C PRO A 353 7.03 23.22 -2.58
#